data_AF-A0A4Y2F0S5-F1
#
_entry.id   AF-A0A4Y2F0S5-F1
#
_cell.length_a   1.000
_cell.length_b   1.000
_cell.length_c   1.000
_cell.angle_alpha   90.00
_cell.angle_beta   90.00
_cell.angle_gamma   90.00
#
_symmetry.space_group_name_H-M   'P 1'
#
loop_
_entity.id
_entity.type
_entity.pdbx_description
1 polymer ?
#
loop_
_entity_poly.entity_id
_entity_poly.type
_entity_poly.pdbx_seq_one_letter_code
_entity_poly.pdbx_strand_id
1 'polypeptide(L)' 'MESLEQRIFLVLEYHRLEHSCVKTRRSFQRRFDVRRGPSDNAIKVLFEKFERTWDINDDHTGNVSRPRSAVTESNADAVQ' A
#
# COMPACT_ATOMS: atom_id res chain seq x y z
N MET A 1 -1.26 5.59 -3.76
CA MET A 1 -0.86 4.23 -3.37
C MET A 1 0.59 4.29 -2.96
N GLU A 2 0.93 3.87 -1.74
CA GLU A 2 2.32 3.64 -1.37
C GLU A 2 2.75 2.27 -1.92
N SER A 3 3.94 2.17 -2.52
CA SER A 3 4.47 0.89 -2.97
C SER A 3 4.75 -0.04 -1.78
N LEU A 4 4.86 -1.35 -2.01
CA LEU A 4 5.28 -2.29 -0.96
C LEU A 4 6.64 -1.89 -0.37
N GLU A 5 7.58 -1.45 -1.21
CA GLU A 5 8.88 -0.95 -0.78
C GLU A 5 8.77 0.26 0.16
N GLN A 6 7.91 1.23 -0.16
CA GLN A 6 7.67 2.41 0.67
C GLN A 6 7.15 2.03 2.06
N ARG A 7 6.24 1.05 2.14
CA ARG A 7 5.66 0.62 3.41
C ARG A 7 6.60 -0.20 4.26
N ILE A 8 7.36 -1.11 3.64
CA ILE A 8 8.45 -1.83 4.33
C ILE A 8 9.43 -0.82 4.91
N PHE A 9 9.83 0.18 4.12
CA PHE A 9 10.71 1.25 4.61
C PHE A 9 10.10 1.97 5.81
N LEU A 10 8.82 2.36 5.77
CA LEU A 10 8.16 3.05 6.88
C LEU A 10 8.14 2.22 8.16
N VAL A 11 7.80 0.94 8.10
CA VAL A 11 7.75 0.05 9.28
C VAL A 11 9.13 -0.09 9.91
N LEU A 12 10.15 -0.39 9.10
CA LEU A 12 11.52 -0.56 9.58
C LEU A 12 12.09 0.74 10.18
N GLU A 13 11.87 1.85 9.48
CA GLU A 13 12.41 3.15 9.85
C GLU A 13 11.69 3.73 11.07
N TYR A 14 10.39 3.46 11.23
CA TYR A 14 9.62 3.83 12.42
C TYR A 14 10.12 3.11 13.67
N HIS A 15 10.36 1.80 13.57
CA HIS A 15 10.95 1.03 14.67
C HIS A 15 12.37 1.51 15.01
N ARG A 16 13.23 1.71 13.98
CA ARG A 16 14.62 2.19 14.15
C ARG A 16 14.71 3.57 14.80
N LEU A 17 13.71 4.42 14.61
CA LEU A 17 13.67 5.79 15.11
C LEU A 17 12.81 5.95 16.36
N GLU A 18 12.63 4.86 17.12
CA GLU A 18 11.94 4.85 18.42
C GLU A 18 10.51 5.40 18.30
N HIS A 19 9.78 4.97 17.26
CA HIS A 19 8.38 5.35 17.01
C HIS A 19 8.15 6.85 16.78
N SER A 20 9.16 7.58 16.27
CA SER A 20 9.02 9.00 15.94
C SER A 20 8.47 9.24 14.53
N CYS A 21 7.17 9.54 14.42
CA CYS A 21 6.51 9.84 13.12
C CYS A 21 7.21 10.95 12.33
N VAL A 22 7.67 12.00 13.00
CA VAL A 22 8.33 13.15 12.36
C VAL A 22 9.67 12.74 11.74
N LYS A 23 10.49 11.96 12.46
CA LYS A 23 11.79 11.51 11.96
C LYS A 23 11.59 10.51 10.81
N THR A 24 10.63 9.58 10.93
CA THR A 24 10.28 8.61 9.89
C THR A 24 9.80 9.31 8.61
N ARG A 25 8.87 10.26 8.70
CA ARG A 25 8.41 11.04 7.53
C ARG A 25 9.57 11.78 6.86
N ARG A 26 10.44 12.44 7.64
CA ARG A 26 11.60 13.15 7.08
C ARG A 26 12.56 12.19 6.37
N SER A 27 12.80 11.01 6.94
CA SER A 27 13.64 9.99 6.33
C SER A 27 13.03 9.46 5.04
N PHE A 28 11.72 9.19 5.04
CA PHE A 28 10.96 8.78 3.86
C PHE A 28 11.06 9.81 2.72
N GLN A 29 10.83 11.09 3.03
CA GLN A 29 10.93 12.17 2.05
C GLN A 29 12.32 12.23 1.40
N ARG A 30 13.39 12.07 2.19
CA ARG A 30 14.76 12.04 1.67
C ARG A 30 15.05 10.79 0.84
N ARG A 31 14.56 9.62 1.26
CA ARG A 31 14.82 8.34 0.60
C ARG A 31 14.15 8.26 -0.77
N PHE A 32 12.92 8.74 -0.88
CA PHE A 32 12.11 8.64 -2.10
C PHE A 32 12.01 9.96 -2.89
N ASP A 33 12.72 11.00 -2.47
CA ASP A 33 12.71 12.34 -3.07
C ASP A 33 11.29 12.90 -3.29
N VAL A 34 10.42 12.74 -2.28
CA VAL A 34 9.03 13.19 -2.34
C VAL A 34 8.81 14.45 -1.51
N ARG A 35 8.10 15.42 -2.09
CA ARG A 35 7.75 16.67 -1.40
C ARG A 35 6.87 16.43 -0.16
N ARG A 36 5.98 15.44 -0.22
CA ARG A 36 5.08 15.06 0.89
C ARG A 36 5.28 13.58 1.21
N GLY A 37 5.56 13.29 2.47
CA GLY A 37 5.50 11.92 3.00
C GLY A 37 4.13 11.61 3.61
N PRO A 38 3.94 10.38 4.10
CA PRO A 38 2.71 9.96 4.76
C PRO A 38 2.40 10.80 6.01
N SER A 39 1.12 10.84 6.36
CA SER A 39 0.67 11.47 7.61
C SER A 39 1.09 10.65 8.83
N ASP A 40 1.17 11.29 9.99
CA ASP A 40 1.50 10.60 11.25
C ASP A 40 0.48 9.47 11.53
N ASN A 41 -0.79 9.71 11.20
CA ASN A 41 -1.84 8.70 11.32
C ASN A 41 -1.61 7.52 10.38
N ALA A 42 -1.23 7.77 9.12
CA ALA A 42 -0.94 6.70 8.16
C ALA A 42 0.24 5.83 8.61
N ILE A 43 1.29 6.44 9.16
CA ILE A 43 2.45 5.72 9.71
C ILE A 43 2.02 4.83 10.88
N LYS A 44 1.22 5.36 11.82
CA LYS A 44 0.73 4.61 12.98
C LYS A 44 -0.17 3.45 12.57
N VAL A 45 -1.16 3.70 11.71
CA VAL A 45 -2.09 2.66 11.21
C VAL A 45 -1.34 1.55 10.49
N LEU A 46 -0.34 1.89 9.67
CA LEU A 46 0.50 0.90 9.00
C LEU A 46 1.26 0.04 10.02
N PHE A 47 1.82 0.66 11.06
CA PHE A 47 2.56 -0.05 12.08
C PHE A 47 1.65 -0.93 12.97
N GLU A 48 0.49 -0.42 13.37
CA GLU A 48 -0.51 -1.20 14.11
C GLU A 48 -1.02 -2.40 13.31
N LYS A 49 -1.27 -2.23 12.00
CA LYS A 49 -1.63 -3.35 11.11
C LYS A 49 -0.50 -4.39 11.05
N PHE A 50 0.74 -3.92 10.94
CA PHE A 50 1.91 -4.80 10.97
C PHE A 50 2.00 -5.58 12.29
N GLU A 51 1.92 -4.93 13.45
CA GLU A 51 1.97 -5.63 14.75
C GLU A 51 0.84 -6.63 14.94
N ARG A 52 -0.36 -6.30 14.43
CA ARG A 52 -1.55 -7.15 14.60
C ARG A 52 -1.56 -8.37 13.70
N THR A 53 -1.07 -8.25 12.47
CA THR A 53 -1.28 -9.27 11.43
C THR A 53 0.03 -9.75 10.78
N TRP A 54 1.15 -9.10 11.08
CA TRP A 54 2.42 -9.21 10.33
C TRP A 54 2.27 -8.95 8.83
N ASP A 55 1.19 -8.26 8.45
CA ASP A 55 0.90 -7.89 7.08
C ASP A 55 1.19 -6.41 6.83
N ILE A 56 1.86 -6.16 5.70
CA ILE A 56 2.24 -4.84 5.23
C ILE A 56 1.49 -4.51 3.93
N ASN A 57 0.69 -5.44 3.39
CA ASN A 57 -0.04 -5.25 2.14
C ASN A 57 -1.23 -4.30 2.25
N ASP A 58 -1.61 -3.74 1.10
CA ASP A 58 -2.70 -2.75 1.02
C ASP A 58 -3.87 -3.58 0.56
N ASP A 59 -4.84 -3.78 1.44
CA ASP A 59 -6.08 -4.48 1.07
C ASP A 59 -6.84 -3.67 0.00
N HIS A 60 -6.47 -2.40 -0.22
CA HIS A 60 -6.95 -1.58 -1.33
C HIS A 60 -6.42 -1.99 -2.72
N THR A 61 -5.51 -2.96 -2.82
CA THR A 61 -5.15 -3.57 -4.12
C THR A 61 -6.24 -4.53 -4.62
N GLY A 62 -7.28 -4.79 -3.83
CA GLY A 62 -8.46 -5.56 -4.20
C GLY A 62 -9.54 -4.73 -4.88
N ASN A 63 -9.22 -4.01 -5.95
CA ASN A 63 -10.22 -3.48 -6.90
C ASN A 63 -9.62 -3.11 -8.26
N VAL A 64 -8.58 -3.82 -8.70
CA VAL A 64 -8.20 -3.81 -10.12
C VAL A 64 -9.22 -4.66 -10.86
N SER A 65 -10.36 -4.03 -11.17
CA SER A 65 -11.34 -4.40 -12.19
C SER A 65 -11.70 -5.89 -12.25
N ARG A 66 -12.90 -6.21 -11.70
CA ARG A 66 -13.88 -7.18 -12.22
C ARG A 66 -13.37 -7.96 -13.45
N PRO A 67 -13.27 -9.31 -13.41
CA PRO A 67 -12.91 -10.08 -14.59
C PRO A 67 -13.80 -9.60 -15.74
N ARG A 68 -13.21 -8.98 -16.77
CA ARG A 68 -13.93 -8.89 -18.04
C ARG A 68 -14.17 -10.34 -18.39
N SER A 69 -15.44 -10.74 -18.33
CA SER A 69 -15.90 -11.94 -18.99
C SER A 69 -15.35 -11.82 -20.41
N ALA A 70 -14.27 -12.53 -20.70
CA ALA A 70 -13.82 -12.70 -22.06
C ALA A 70 -14.96 -13.48 -22.69
N VAL A 71 -15.77 -12.80 -23.50
CA VAL A 71 -16.69 -13.47 -24.41
C VAL A 71 -15.81 -14.34 -25.29
N THR A 72 -15.80 -15.64 -25.04
CA THR A 72 -15.34 -16.63 -26.01
C THR A 72 -16.35 -16.61 -27.16
N GLU A 73 -15.86 -16.76 -28.40
CA GLU A 73 -16.67 -16.86 -29.63
C GLU A 73 -17.74 -17.96 -29.60
N SER A 74 -17.79 -18.78 -28.56
CA SER A 74 -18.73 -19.88 -28.42
C SER A 74 -20.15 -19.49 -27.96
N ASN A 75 -20.41 -18.23 -27.56
CA ASN A 75 -21.70 -17.84 -26.96
C ASN A 75 -22.49 -16.76 -27.73
N ALA A 76 -22.35 -16.68 -29.06
CA ALA A 76 -23.13 -15.72 -29.86
C ALA A 76 -23.79 -16.29 -31.15
N ASP A 77 -23.88 -17.60 -31.34
CA ASP A 77 -24.86 -18.22 -32.26
C ASP A 77 -26.28 -18.26 -31.64
N ALA A 78 -26.64 -17.19 -30.95
CA ALA A 78 -27.96 -16.99 -30.36
C ALA A 78 -28.45 -15.57 -30.66
N VAL A 79 -28.37 -15.14 -31.91
CA VAL A 79 -29.14 -14.01 -32.44
C VAL A 79 -29.57 -14.31 -33.88
N GLN A 80 -30.85 -14.71 -33.97
CA GLN A 80 -31.75 -14.79 -35.14
C GLN A 80 -31.47 -15.78 -36.28
#